data_AF-A0A9X4AWC6-F1
#
_entry.id   AF-A0A9X4AWC6-F1
#
_cell.length_a   1.000
_cell.length_b   1.000
_cell.length_c   1.000
_cell.angle_alpha   90.00
_cell.angle_beta   90.00
_cell.angle_gamma   90.00
#
_symmetry.space_group_name_H-M   'P 1'
#
loop_
_entity.id
_entity.type
_entity.pdbx_description
1 polymer ?
#
loop_
_entity_poly.entity_id
_entity_poly.type
_entity_poly.pdbx_seq_one_letter_code
_entity_poly.pdbx_strand_id
1 'polypeptide(L)'
;MLITLGAIAAGCEKKPPDRANSGESRQTVTVTLDEDSVAQGTQMDATQVRVDIRSQTGALQLRADFQAIGPQSTLVTYTSFPTGTDGDTSTQPQTASAQMDAELPTVDRAIVGAALIQAQVSRAIHYYYDNWGCDLPSAIRGPTSCGPKGRCCDIHDACYREHDCGAGSWLRPWTQCHIRCNIPAVACFTSSTFHPGPSECCARGNCGEPR
;
A
#
# COMPACT_ATOMS: atom_id res chain seq x y z
N MET A 1 -42.26 39.15 -36.70
CA MET A 1 -41.70 38.58 -37.93
C MET A 1 -41.53 37.08 -37.71
N LEU A 2 -42.01 36.29 -38.67
CA LEU A 2 -42.26 34.84 -38.64
C LEU A 2 -41.00 33.96 -38.45
N ILE A 3 -41.19 32.85 -37.70
CA ILE A 3 -40.88 31.42 -37.99
C ILE A 3 -39.40 31.09 -38.36
N THR A 4 -38.70 30.14 -37.73
CA THR A 4 -38.88 28.69 -37.96
C THR A 4 -38.25 27.80 -36.87
N LEU A 5 -39.01 26.77 -36.45
CA LEU A 5 -38.50 25.55 -35.82
C LEU A 5 -37.78 24.67 -36.86
N GLY A 6 -36.70 24.00 -36.46
CA GLY A 6 -36.10 22.89 -37.19
C GLY A 6 -35.82 21.73 -36.25
N ALA A 7 -36.77 20.80 -36.15
CA ALA A 7 -36.55 19.48 -35.56
C ALA A 7 -35.91 18.57 -36.62
N ILE A 8 -34.88 17.81 -36.24
CA ILE A 8 -34.45 16.63 -37.00
C ILE A 8 -34.56 15.44 -36.05
N ALA A 9 -35.62 14.68 -36.23
CA ALA A 9 -35.73 13.31 -35.76
C ALA A 9 -34.93 12.42 -36.72
N ALA A 10 -34.01 11.63 -36.18
CA ALA A 10 -33.39 10.52 -36.90
C ALA A 10 -33.23 9.34 -35.94
N GLY A 11 -34.13 8.36 -36.09
CA GLY A 11 -33.86 6.93 -35.96
C GLY A 11 -33.41 6.39 -34.61
N CYS A 12 -34.36 5.93 -33.79
CA CYS A 12 -34.10 4.83 -32.86
C CYS A 12 -33.99 3.52 -33.66
N GLU A 13 -32.79 3.15 -34.10
CA GLU A 13 -32.51 1.76 -34.49
C GLU A 13 -32.36 0.92 -33.21
N LYS A 14 -33.35 0.05 -32.95
CA LYS A 14 -33.25 -1.00 -31.94
C LYS A 14 -32.16 -1.98 -32.34
N LYS A 15 -30.96 -1.79 -31.81
CA LYS A 15 -29.94 -2.85 -31.74
C LYS A 15 -30.45 -3.95 -30.80
N PRO A 16 -30.29 -5.25 -31.12
CA PRO A 16 -30.61 -6.32 -30.18
C PRO A 16 -29.79 -6.14 -28.90
N PRO A 17 -30.24 -6.65 -27.73
CA PRO A 17 -29.41 -6.65 -26.54
C PRO A 17 -28.24 -7.59 -26.77
N ASP A 18 -27.11 -7.04 -27.23
CA ASP A 18 -25.81 -7.64 -27.08
C ASP A 18 -25.66 -7.91 -25.59
N ARG A 19 -25.55 -9.21 -25.23
CA ARG A 19 -25.21 -9.66 -23.89
C ARG A 19 -24.03 -8.83 -23.42
N ALA A 20 -24.27 -7.94 -22.47
CA ALA A 20 -23.20 -7.28 -21.74
C ALA A 20 -22.36 -8.40 -21.14
N ASN A 21 -21.18 -8.62 -21.72
CA ASN A 21 -20.09 -9.27 -21.01
C ASN A 21 -19.92 -8.46 -19.72
N SER A 22 -20.38 -9.01 -18.61
CA SER A 22 -19.91 -8.64 -17.28
C SER A 22 -18.45 -9.09 -17.17
N GLY A 23 -17.58 -8.50 -18.00
CA GLY A 23 -16.16 -8.53 -17.80
C GLY A 23 -15.90 -7.61 -16.64
N GLU A 24 -15.70 -8.18 -15.46
CA GLU A 24 -15.17 -7.48 -14.29
C GLU A 24 -13.96 -6.66 -14.76
N SER A 25 -14.12 -5.33 -14.81
CA SER A 25 -13.06 -4.45 -15.27
C SER A 25 -11.92 -4.53 -14.26
N ARG A 26 -10.85 -5.21 -14.65
CA ARG A 26 -9.65 -5.35 -13.83
C ARG A 26 -9.00 -3.98 -13.68
N GLN A 27 -9.16 -3.34 -12.52
CA GLN A 27 -8.51 -2.07 -12.23
C GLN A 27 -7.01 -2.33 -12.01
N THR A 28 -6.16 -1.62 -12.75
CA THR A 28 -4.70 -1.62 -12.56
C THR A 28 -4.22 -0.18 -12.40
N VAL A 29 -3.38 0.06 -11.40
CA VAL A 29 -2.76 1.36 -11.11
C VAL A 29 -1.26 1.16 -11.00
N THR A 30 -0.49 2.07 -11.61
CA THR A 30 0.97 2.08 -11.54
C THR A 30 1.45 3.40 -10.93
N VAL A 31 2.36 3.32 -9.95
CA VAL A 31 2.93 4.47 -9.24
C VAL A 31 4.44 4.31 -9.16
N THR A 32 5.19 5.31 -9.61
CA THR A 32 6.63 5.40 -9.34
C THR A 32 6.83 5.82 -7.88
N LEU A 33 7.53 4.98 -7.10
CA LEU A 33 7.73 5.22 -5.66
C LEU A 33 8.96 6.12 -5.41
N ASP A 34 10.04 5.86 -6.13
CA ASP A 34 11.30 6.60 -6.12
C ASP A 34 12.08 6.33 -7.42
N GLU A 35 13.35 6.76 -7.48
CA GLU A 35 14.22 6.54 -8.64
C GLU A 35 14.52 5.06 -8.90
N ASP A 36 14.35 4.19 -7.91
CA ASP A 36 14.73 2.78 -7.98
C ASP A 36 13.52 1.86 -8.15
N SER A 37 12.32 2.28 -7.77
CA SER A 37 11.16 1.40 -7.61
C SER A 37 9.85 1.90 -8.23
N VAL A 38 9.08 0.96 -8.80
CA VAL A 38 7.73 1.16 -9.34
C VAL A 38 6.77 0.14 -8.72
N ALA A 39 5.63 0.62 -8.23
CA ALA A 39 4.53 -0.21 -7.73
C ALA A 39 3.43 -0.37 -8.79
N GLN A 40 2.94 -1.58 -8.96
CA GLN A 40 1.77 -1.90 -9.78
C GLN A 40 0.73 -2.63 -8.93
N GLY A 41 -0.37 -1.95 -8.63
CA GLY A 41 -1.54 -2.54 -7.98
C GLY A 41 -2.55 -3.05 -9.01
N THR A 42 -3.17 -4.20 -8.76
CA THR A 42 -4.19 -4.80 -9.62
C THR A 42 -5.30 -5.41 -8.75
N GLN A 43 -6.56 -5.01 -9.00
CA GLN A 43 -7.73 -5.73 -8.50
C GLN A 43 -7.81 -7.06 -9.23
N MET A 44 -7.66 -8.18 -8.52
CA MET A 44 -7.65 -9.51 -9.14
C MET A 44 -9.08 -10.01 -9.38
N ASP A 45 -9.94 -9.80 -8.38
CA ASP A 45 -11.39 -10.06 -8.36
C ASP A 45 -12.00 -9.27 -7.18
N ALA A 46 -13.30 -9.42 -6.91
CA ALA A 46 -13.99 -8.73 -5.80
C ALA A 46 -13.40 -8.97 -4.39
N THR A 47 -12.56 -9.99 -4.21
CA THR A 47 -12.00 -10.42 -2.93
C THR A 47 -10.50 -10.25 -2.83
N GLN A 48 -9.79 -9.87 -3.89
CA GLN A 48 -8.33 -9.82 -3.89
C GLN A 48 -7.76 -8.60 -4.62
N VAL A 49 -6.77 -7.95 -4.00
CA VAL A 49 -5.90 -6.94 -4.61
C VAL A 49 -4.45 -7.40 -4.49
N ARG A 50 -3.73 -7.38 -5.61
CA ARG A 50 -2.29 -7.66 -5.65
C ARG A 50 -1.49 -6.41 -5.92
N VAL A 51 -0.38 -6.23 -5.23
CA VAL A 51 0.61 -5.20 -5.53
C VAL A 51 1.96 -5.86 -5.78
N ASP A 52 2.54 -5.60 -6.94
CA ASP A 52 3.94 -5.94 -7.25
C ASP A 52 4.77 -4.65 -7.19
N ILE A 53 5.84 -4.62 -6.40
CA ILE A 53 6.85 -3.55 -6.40
C ILE A 53 8.10 -4.10 -7.07
N ARG A 54 8.56 -3.42 -8.11
CA ARG A 54 9.70 -3.81 -8.94
C ARG A 54 10.74 -2.71 -8.98
N SER A 55 12.00 -3.09 -9.21
CA SER A 55 13.02 -2.13 -9.60
C SER A 55 12.69 -1.48 -10.95
N GLN A 56 13.33 -0.36 -11.30
CA GLN A 56 13.24 0.21 -12.65
C GLN A 56 13.70 -0.77 -13.75
N THR A 57 14.59 -1.71 -13.40
CA THR A 57 15.05 -2.79 -14.31
C THR A 57 14.08 -3.97 -14.40
N GLY A 58 12.96 -3.93 -13.67
CA GLY A 58 11.87 -4.93 -13.71
C GLY A 58 12.00 -6.08 -12.71
N ALA A 59 13.07 -6.13 -11.92
CA ALA A 59 13.28 -7.15 -10.88
C ALA A 59 12.23 -6.98 -9.77
N LEU A 60 11.55 -8.06 -9.39
CA LEU A 60 10.57 -8.02 -8.32
C LEU A 60 11.28 -7.82 -6.97
N GLN A 61 10.83 -6.85 -6.17
CA GLN A 61 11.36 -6.53 -4.84
C GLN A 61 10.36 -6.95 -3.75
N LEU A 62 9.06 -6.72 -3.98
CA LEU A 62 7.97 -7.14 -3.09
C LEU A 62 6.77 -7.57 -3.92
N ARG A 63 6.06 -8.62 -3.46
CA ARG A 63 4.67 -8.88 -3.83
C ARG A 63 3.82 -8.87 -2.58
N ALA A 64 2.70 -8.16 -2.58
CA ALA A 64 1.71 -8.19 -1.51
C ALA A 64 0.31 -8.54 -2.07
N ASP A 65 -0.32 -9.54 -1.48
CA ASP A 65 -1.67 -10.00 -1.77
C ASP A 65 -2.58 -9.65 -0.58
N PHE A 66 -3.56 -8.79 -0.81
CA PHE A 66 -4.62 -8.46 0.13
C PHE A 66 -5.86 -9.27 -0.25
N GLN A 67 -6.34 -10.12 0.65
CA GLN A 67 -7.48 -10.99 0.42
C GLN A 67 -8.56 -10.77 1.48
N ALA A 68 -9.78 -10.47 1.05
CA ALA A 68 -10.95 -10.41 1.92
C ALA A 68 -11.25 -11.81 2.46
N ILE A 69 -11.19 -11.98 3.78
CA ILE A 69 -11.61 -13.21 4.48
C ILE A 69 -12.89 -13.00 5.31
N GLY A 70 -13.39 -11.76 5.33
CA GLY A 70 -14.67 -11.36 5.89
C GLY A 70 -14.98 -9.89 5.57
N PRO A 71 -16.15 -9.36 5.95
CA PRO A 71 -16.56 -7.99 5.61
C PRO A 71 -15.63 -6.89 6.15
N GLN A 72 -14.94 -7.15 7.25
CA GLN A 72 -13.99 -6.24 7.92
C GLN A 72 -12.72 -6.99 8.31
N SER A 73 -12.36 -8.00 7.52
CA SER A 73 -11.16 -8.79 7.77
C SER A 73 -10.44 -9.12 6.48
N THR A 74 -9.16 -8.80 6.45
CA THR A 74 -8.28 -8.96 5.29
C THR A 74 -7.04 -9.72 5.70
N LEU A 75 -6.73 -10.81 5.00
CA LEU A 75 -5.43 -11.45 5.07
C LEU A 75 -4.47 -10.73 4.12
N VAL A 76 -3.38 -10.18 4.64
CA VAL A 76 -2.26 -9.75 3.80
C VAL A 76 -1.21 -10.86 3.78
N THR A 77 -0.80 -11.29 2.60
CA THR A 77 0.36 -12.16 2.40
C THR A 77 1.37 -11.39 1.57
N TYR A 78 2.61 -11.27 2.04
CA TYR A 78 3.64 -10.61 1.26
C TYR A 78 4.90 -11.47 1.16
N THR A 79 5.55 -11.36 0.00
CA THR A 79 6.84 -11.99 -0.27
C THR A 79 7.84 -10.89 -0.61
N SER A 80 8.91 -10.77 0.17
CA SER A 80 10.07 -9.96 -0.18
C SER A 80 11.04 -10.77 -1.02
N PHE A 81 11.64 -10.12 -2.00
CA PHE A 81 12.62 -10.68 -2.92
C PHE A 81 13.92 -9.89 -2.73
N PRO A 82 14.79 -10.29 -1.80
CA PRO A 82 16.03 -9.57 -1.55
C PRO A 82 16.88 -9.55 -2.81
N THR A 83 17.12 -8.37 -3.36
CA THR A 83 18.14 -8.18 -4.39
C THR A 83 19.47 -8.17 -3.66
N GLY A 84 20.17 -9.30 -3.66
CA GLY A 84 21.42 -9.44 -2.92
C GLY A 84 22.38 -8.30 -3.24
N THR A 85 22.82 -7.59 -2.21
CA THR A 85 23.98 -6.70 -2.26
C THR A 85 25.01 -7.24 -1.26
N ASP A 86 26.22 -7.48 -1.77
CA ASP A 86 27.43 -7.89 -1.08
C ASP A 86 27.36 -9.18 -0.22
N GLY A 87 27.66 -10.31 -0.88
CA GLY A 87 28.26 -11.48 -0.24
C GLY A 87 27.35 -12.41 0.56
N ASP A 88 26.09 -12.06 0.81
CA ASP A 88 25.18 -12.92 1.57
C ASP A 88 24.40 -13.90 0.67
N THR A 89 24.45 -15.18 1.02
CA THR A 89 24.02 -16.32 0.18
C THR A 89 22.61 -16.83 0.51
N SER A 90 21.82 -16.09 1.27
CA SER A 90 20.39 -16.39 1.45
C SER A 90 19.50 -15.46 0.62
N THR A 91 19.65 -15.53 -0.71
CA THR A 91 18.83 -14.83 -1.71
C THR A 91 17.47 -15.50 -1.94
N GLN A 92 16.90 -16.13 -0.90
CA GLN A 92 15.60 -16.79 -1.02
C GLN A 92 14.48 -15.80 -0.70
N PRO A 93 13.37 -15.81 -1.47
CA PRO A 93 12.21 -15.01 -1.15
C PRO A 93 11.67 -15.34 0.24
N GLN A 94 11.35 -14.31 1.03
CA GLN A 94 10.79 -14.48 2.37
C GLN A 94 9.31 -14.13 2.34
N THR A 95 8.46 -15.06 2.79
CA THR A 95 7.01 -14.86 2.82
C THR A 95 6.51 -14.75 4.25
N ALA A 96 5.61 -13.80 4.45
CA ALA A 96 4.91 -13.54 5.69
C ALA A 96 3.43 -13.34 5.40
N SER A 97 2.58 -13.65 6.38
CA SER A 97 1.16 -13.34 6.31
C SER A 97 0.64 -12.85 7.64
N ALA A 98 -0.44 -12.08 7.57
CA ALA A 98 -1.01 -11.37 8.69
C ALA A 98 -2.49 -11.08 8.43
N GLN A 99 -3.35 -11.40 9.40
CA GLN A 99 -4.73 -10.96 9.36
C GLN A 99 -4.83 -9.55 9.92
N MET A 100 -5.53 -8.67 9.19
CA MET A 100 -5.87 -7.32 9.58
C MET A 100 -7.37 -7.24 9.85
N ASP A 101 -7.74 -6.52 10.92
CA ASP A 101 -9.12 -6.15 11.21
C ASP A 101 -9.50 -4.91 10.39
N ALA A 102 -9.49 -5.08 9.07
CA ALA A 102 -9.84 -4.06 8.08
C ALA A 102 -10.50 -4.72 6.86
N GLU A 103 -11.38 -3.97 6.20
CA GLU A 103 -11.91 -4.34 4.88
C GLU A 103 -10.82 -4.41 3.80
N LEU A 104 -11.15 -5.02 2.66
CA LEU A 104 -10.25 -5.10 1.51
C LEU A 104 -9.91 -3.69 1.03
N PRO A 105 -8.62 -3.32 0.94
CA PRO A 105 -8.25 -2.00 0.46
C PRO A 105 -8.55 -1.82 -1.03
N THR A 106 -8.88 -0.59 -1.43
CA THR A 106 -8.81 -0.17 -2.84
C THR A 106 -7.38 -0.32 -3.38
N VAL A 107 -7.20 -0.43 -4.70
CA VAL A 107 -5.88 -0.57 -5.34
C VAL A 107 -4.87 0.50 -4.88
N ASP A 108 -5.27 1.78 -4.80
CA ASP A 108 -4.37 2.87 -4.38
C ASP A 108 -3.91 2.72 -2.92
N ARG A 109 -4.83 2.30 -2.04
CA ARG A 109 -4.53 2.04 -0.62
C ARG A 109 -3.65 0.81 -0.43
N ALA A 110 -3.87 -0.23 -1.23
CA ALA A 110 -3.02 -1.40 -1.26
C ALA A 110 -1.59 -1.04 -1.68
N ILE A 111 -1.41 -0.15 -2.67
CA ILE A 111 -0.08 0.34 -3.09
C ILE A 111 0.64 1.03 -1.93
N VAL A 112 -0.04 1.92 -1.20
CA VAL A 112 0.55 2.59 -0.02
C VAL A 112 0.94 1.58 1.06
N GLY A 113 0.06 0.61 1.36
CA GLY A 113 0.35 -0.45 2.33
C GLY A 113 1.53 -1.33 1.92
N ALA A 114 1.62 -1.71 0.65
CA ALA A 114 2.74 -2.47 0.12
C ALA A 114 4.05 -1.67 0.13
N ALA A 115 4.00 -0.37 -0.19
CA ALA A 115 5.16 0.51 -0.13
C ALA A 115 5.68 0.68 1.30
N LEU A 116 4.80 0.73 2.30
CA LEU A 116 5.19 0.67 3.71
C LEU A 116 5.94 -0.63 4.03
N ILE A 117 5.37 -1.78 3.67
CA ILE A 117 6.00 -3.08 3.91
C ILE A 117 7.38 -3.14 3.24
N GLN A 118 7.50 -2.73 1.97
CA GLN A 118 8.76 -2.73 1.24
C GLN A 118 9.79 -1.80 1.89
N ALA A 119 9.41 -0.57 2.24
CA ALA A 119 10.32 0.39 2.84
C ALA A 119 10.86 -0.13 4.17
N GLN A 120 9.99 -0.72 4.99
CA GLN A 120 10.37 -1.23 6.30
C GLN A 120 11.20 -2.52 6.21
N VAL A 121 10.85 -3.44 5.31
CA VAL A 121 11.66 -4.66 5.06
C VAL A 121 13.03 -4.30 4.50
N SER A 122 13.11 -3.38 3.53
CA SER A 122 14.38 -2.93 2.97
C SER A 122 15.25 -2.23 4.02
N ARG A 123 14.67 -1.34 4.84
CA ARG A 123 15.41 -0.65 5.90
C ARG A 123 15.85 -1.58 7.01
N ALA A 124 15.04 -2.55 7.40
CA ALA A 124 15.44 -3.57 8.37
C ALA A 124 16.69 -4.36 7.94
N ILE A 125 16.98 -4.40 6.63
CA ILE A 125 18.18 -5.03 6.06
C ILE A 125 19.34 -4.02 5.97
N HIS A 126 19.08 -2.76 5.62
CA HIS A 126 20.13 -1.82 5.18
C HIS A 126 20.37 -0.58 6.07
N TYR A 127 19.40 -0.14 6.88
CA TYR A 127 19.44 1.18 7.53
C TYR A 127 19.01 1.15 9.01
N TYR A 128 19.71 1.96 9.83
CA TYR A 128 19.50 2.04 11.29
C TYR A 128 18.75 3.30 11.76
N TYR A 129 18.48 4.26 10.88
CA TYR A 129 17.88 5.53 11.29
C TYR A 129 16.36 5.45 11.29
N ASP A 130 15.72 6.07 12.27
CA ASP A 130 14.28 6.34 12.36
C ASP A 130 14.08 7.81 11.95
N ASN A 131 13.21 8.12 10.98
CA ASN A 131 12.96 9.51 10.61
C ASN A 131 11.59 9.97 11.09
N TRP A 132 11.46 11.26 11.39
CA TRP A 132 10.20 11.88 11.75
C TRP A 132 9.12 11.66 10.69
N GLY A 133 7.94 11.20 11.10
CA GLY A 133 6.82 10.92 10.20
C GLY A 133 6.92 9.52 9.60
N CYS A 134 6.48 9.38 8.35
CA CYS A 134 6.47 8.07 7.71
C CYS A 134 7.77 7.81 6.96
N ASP A 135 8.46 6.74 7.35
CA ASP A 135 9.65 6.22 6.67
C ASP A 135 9.30 5.53 5.34
N LEU A 136 8.83 6.33 4.39
CA LEU A 136 8.35 5.91 3.07
C LEU A 136 9.20 6.54 1.94
N PRO A 137 9.12 6.00 0.70
CA PRO A 137 9.69 6.62 -0.48
C PRO A 137 9.24 8.08 -0.65
N SER A 138 10.13 8.94 -1.16
CA SER A 138 9.93 10.39 -1.19
C SER A 138 8.65 10.82 -1.92
N ALA A 139 8.28 10.12 -3.00
CA ALA A 139 7.09 10.43 -3.79
C ALA A 139 5.79 10.33 -2.98
N ILE A 140 5.74 9.43 -1.98
CA ILE A 140 4.55 9.22 -1.16
C ILE A 140 4.73 9.68 0.29
N ARG A 141 5.95 9.98 0.73
CA ARG A 141 6.27 10.36 2.12
C ARG A 141 5.51 11.58 2.59
N GLY A 142 5.65 12.71 1.90
CA GLY A 142 5.00 13.97 2.30
C GLY A 142 3.48 13.87 2.33
N PRO A 143 2.84 13.44 1.23
CA PRO A 143 1.38 13.23 1.20
C PRO A 143 0.88 12.24 2.24
N THR A 144 1.66 11.21 2.56
CA THR A 144 1.27 10.21 3.57
C THR A 144 1.43 10.76 4.98
N SER A 145 2.58 11.37 5.30
CA SER A 145 2.90 11.92 6.63
C SER A 145 1.99 13.09 7.00
N CYS A 146 1.67 13.96 6.04
CA CYS A 146 0.83 15.14 6.29
C CYS A 146 -0.61 15.01 5.81
N GLY A 147 -0.97 13.84 5.27
CA GLY A 147 -2.35 13.51 4.92
C GLY A 147 -3.14 12.95 6.10
N PRO A 148 -4.39 12.51 5.84
CA PRO A 148 -5.29 11.95 6.86
C PRO A 148 -4.79 10.67 7.56
N LYS A 149 -3.70 10.08 7.06
CA LYS A 149 -3.11 8.82 7.53
C LYS A 149 -1.75 9.00 8.20
N GLY A 150 -1.23 10.22 8.30
CA GLY A 150 0.11 10.47 8.82
C GLY A 150 0.34 9.93 10.22
N ARG A 151 -0.65 10.09 11.10
CA ARG A 151 -0.59 9.62 12.49
C ARG A 151 -0.57 8.09 12.62
N CYS A 152 -0.80 7.33 11.54
CA CYS A 152 -0.52 5.89 11.54
C CYS A 152 0.98 5.60 11.83
N CYS A 153 1.90 6.47 11.40
CA CYS A 153 3.32 6.36 11.71
C CYS A 153 3.59 6.68 13.19
N ASP A 154 3.04 7.78 13.71
CA ASP A 154 3.19 8.11 15.14
C ASP A 154 2.67 6.98 16.06
N ILE A 155 1.55 6.34 15.70
CA ILE A 155 0.99 5.20 16.43
C ILE A 155 1.94 3.99 16.37
N HIS A 156 2.53 3.73 15.20
CA HIS A 156 3.47 2.65 15.00
C HIS A 156 4.75 2.85 15.81
N ASP A 157 5.34 4.04 15.77
CA ASP A 157 6.55 4.40 16.54
C ASP A 157 6.30 4.33 18.05
N ALA A 158 5.12 4.79 18.50
CA ALA A 158 4.73 4.69 19.89
C ALA A 158 4.62 3.22 20.35
N CYS A 159 4.03 2.35 19.52
CA CYS A 159 3.96 0.92 19.79
C CYS A 159 5.35 0.27 19.83
N TYR A 160 6.23 0.65 18.91
CA TYR A 160 7.61 0.14 18.87
C TYR A 160 8.37 0.47 20.15
N ARG A 161 8.26 1.72 20.60
CA ARG A 161 8.87 2.18 21.85
C ARG A 161 8.27 1.48 23.08
N GLU A 162 6.96 1.23 23.09
CA GLU A 162 6.29 0.54 24.20
C GLU A 162 6.70 -0.94 24.32
N HIS A 163 6.99 -1.59 23.20
CA HIS A 163 7.29 -3.03 23.14
C HIS A 163 8.76 -3.36 22.85
N ASP A 164 9.65 -2.38 22.96
CA ASP A 164 11.10 -2.51 22.71
C ASP A 164 11.40 -3.18 21.35
N CYS A 165 10.68 -2.74 20.32
CA CYS A 165 10.77 -3.29 18.98
C CYS A 165 11.91 -2.65 18.18
N GLY A 166 12.72 -3.48 17.54
CA GLY A 166 13.71 -3.05 16.55
C GLY A 166 13.24 -3.24 15.11
N ALA A 167 13.94 -2.60 14.16
CA ALA A 167 13.65 -2.69 12.71
C ALA A 167 13.54 -4.14 12.20
N GLY A 168 14.39 -5.05 12.71
CA GLY A 168 14.37 -6.47 12.36
C GLY A 168 13.05 -7.21 12.66
N SER A 169 12.11 -6.62 13.40
CA SER A 169 10.77 -7.19 13.61
C SER A 169 9.90 -7.21 12.35
N TRP A 170 10.22 -6.41 11.32
CA TRP A 170 9.58 -6.51 10.00
C TRP A 170 9.99 -7.77 9.22
N LEU A 171 11.18 -8.31 9.51
CA LEU A 171 11.72 -9.52 8.87
C LEU A 171 11.27 -10.81 9.56
N ARG A 172 10.62 -10.70 10.73
CA ARG A 172 10.24 -11.85 11.57
C ARG A 172 8.73 -11.87 11.74
N PRO A 173 7.99 -12.50 10.80
CA PRO A 173 6.56 -12.67 10.96
C PRO A 173 6.25 -13.43 12.26
N TRP A 174 5.08 -13.17 12.83
CA TRP A 174 4.59 -13.78 14.08
C TRP A 174 5.33 -13.40 15.37
N THR A 175 6.29 -12.48 15.31
CA THR A 175 6.84 -11.87 16.53
C THR A 175 5.80 -10.95 17.19
N GLN A 176 5.94 -10.71 18.50
CA GLN A 176 5.04 -9.79 19.21
C GLN A 176 5.04 -8.39 18.58
N CYS A 177 6.21 -7.87 18.19
CA CYS A 177 6.32 -6.59 17.48
C CYS A 177 5.60 -6.59 16.12
N HIS A 178 5.72 -7.69 15.37
CA HIS A 178 5.01 -7.81 14.11
C HIS A 178 3.49 -7.78 14.33
N ILE A 179 3.00 -8.59 15.26
CA ILE A 179 1.55 -8.72 15.53
C ILE A 179 0.96 -7.45 16.14
N ARG A 180 1.67 -6.82 17.08
CA ARG A 180 1.15 -5.69 17.87
C ARG A 180 1.36 -4.35 17.19
N CYS A 181 2.41 -4.19 16.40
CA CYS A 181 2.76 -2.90 15.83
C CYS A 181 2.69 -2.89 14.30
N ASN A 182 3.28 -3.88 13.62
CA ASN A 182 3.39 -3.84 12.15
C ASN A 182 2.05 -4.09 11.46
N ILE A 183 1.32 -5.13 11.89
CA ILE A 183 0.01 -5.45 11.32
C ILE A 183 -0.98 -4.29 11.52
N PRO A 184 -1.12 -3.71 12.73
CA PRO A 184 -2.00 -2.55 12.90
C PRO A 184 -1.56 -1.31 12.12
N ALA A 185 -0.26 -1.10 11.92
CA ALA A 185 0.22 -0.01 11.06
C ALA A 185 -0.24 -0.21 9.60
N VAL A 186 -0.05 -1.41 9.03
CA VAL A 186 -0.53 -1.72 7.66
C VAL A 186 -2.06 -1.56 7.58
N ALA A 187 -2.81 -2.06 8.57
CA ALA A 187 -4.26 -1.90 8.65
C ALA A 187 -4.67 -0.41 8.71
N CYS A 188 -3.95 0.40 9.47
CA CYS A 188 -4.19 1.84 9.58
C CYS A 188 -4.04 2.55 8.22
N PHE A 189 -2.98 2.23 7.47
CA PHE A 189 -2.75 2.81 6.14
C PHE A 189 -3.76 2.35 5.09
N THR A 190 -4.19 1.10 5.18
CA THR A 190 -5.05 0.46 4.17
C THR A 190 -6.55 0.68 4.43
N SER A 191 -6.95 0.95 5.67
CA SER A 191 -8.34 1.23 6.04
C SER A 191 -8.93 2.40 5.24
N SER A 192 -10.18 2.30 4.80
CA SER A 192 -10.88 3.42 4.16
C SER A 192 -11.60 4.33 5.17
N THR A 193 -11.83 3.85 6.39
CA THR A 193 -12.71 4.50 7.38
C THR A 193 -11.94 5.15 8.52
N PHE A 194 -10.77 4.64 8.87
CA PHE A 194 -9.98 5.14 10.00
C PHE A 194 -9.01 6.25 9.58
N HIS A 195 -9.24 7.50 9.99
CA HIS A 195 -8.40 8.64 9.61
C HIS A 195 -7.81 9.32 10.85
N PRO A 196 -6.63 8.88 11.35
CA PRO A 196 -6.08 9.41 12.59
C PRO A 196 -5.52 10.84 12.46
N GLY A 197 -5.46 11.38 11.24
CA GLY A 197 -4.96 12.73 10.95
C GLY A 197 -3.49 12.77 10.55
N PRO A 198 -2.91 13.96 10.38
CA PRO A 198 -1.50 14.13 10.03
C PRO A 198 -0.59 13.71 11.19
N SER A 199 0.64 13.32 10.82
CA SER A 199 1.72 13.06 11.79
C SER A 199 2.09 14.34 12.53
N GLU A 200 2.57 14.19 13.77
CA GLU A 200 3.08 15.32 14.54
C GLU A 200 4.25 16.06 13.85
N CYS A 201 5.04 15.36 13.00
CA CYS A 201 6.14 15.98 12.28
C CYS A 201 5.68 17.11 11.36
N CYS A 202 4.43 17.07 10.89
CA CYS A 202 3.89 18.08 9.98
C CYS A 202 3.66 19.41 10.67
N ALA A 203 3.22 19.39 11.92
CA ALA A 203 3.10 20.59 12.74
C ALA A 203 4.47 21.18 13.10
N ARG A 204 5.49 20.32 13.17
CA ARG A 204 6.88 20.69 13.49
C ARG A 204 7.70 21.12 12.26
N GLY A 205 7.23 20.79 11.06
CA GLY A 205 7.93 21.07 9.80
C GLY A 205 9.16 20.21 9.56
N ASN A 206 9.30 19.06 10.21
CA ASN A 206 10.51 18.23 10.21
C ASN A 206 10.30 16.81 9.67
N CYS A 207 9.22 16.54 8.92
CA CYS A 207 8.96 15.21 8.37
C CYS A 207 10.09 14.75 7.43
N GLY A 208 10.62 13.56 7.68
CA GLY A 208 11.73 12.96 6.94
C GLY A 208 13.11 13.31 7.50
N GLU A 209 13.21 14.17 8.51
CA GLU A 209 14.46 14.39 9.24
C GLU A 209 14.76 13.22 10.20
N PRO A 210 16.04 12.88 10.45
CA PRO A 210 16.40 11.85 11.43
C PRO A 210 15.91 12.18 12.85
N ARG A 211 15.56 11.14 13.61
CA ARG A 211 15.10 11.20 15.00
C ARG A 211 16.14 10.67 16.00
#